data_AF-A0A229SCJ3-F1
#
_entry.id   AF-A0A229SCJ3-F1
#
_cell.length_a   1.000
_cell.length_b   1.000
_cell.length_c   1.000
_cell.angle_alpha   90.00
_cell.angle_beta   90.00
_cell.angle_gamma   90.00
#
_symmetry.space_group_name_H-M   'P 1'
#
loop_
_entity.id
_entity.type
_entity.pdbx_description
1 polymer ?
#
loop_
_entity_poly.entity_id
_entity_poly.type
_entity_poly.pdbx_seq_one_letter_code
_entity_poly.pdbx_strand_id
1 'polypeptide(L)'
;MSITCGNRAGHSDGQPAIHATIDAVRACCTAGLTWACDWLLARTHPEDAETYTVECGGLSWHLADGRGTTCEFGHSHIYAEVRHRERWDYADDDEEARRLARQGVMPFTMDGKPFDLDSDALLPAAGLASAL
;
A
#
# COMPACT_ATOMS: atom_id res chain seq x y z
N MET A 1 -30.06 5.62 6.65
CA MET A 1 -28.78 6.09 6.09
C MET A 1 -27.95 4.85 5.82
N SER A 2 -27.58 4.60 4.57
CA SER A 2 -26.72 3.48 4.19
C SER A 2 -25.26 3.77 4.58
N ILE A 3 -24.55 2.76 5.08
CA ILE A 3 -23.15 2.87 5.52
C ILE A 3 -22.31 1.94 4.67
N THR A 4 -21.25 2.47 4.06
CA THR A 4 -20.28 1.66 3.31
C THR A 4 -19.38 0.92 4.28
N CYS A 5 -19.32 -0.41 4.17
CA CYS A 5 -18.41 -1.25 4.92
C CYS A 5 -17.04 -1.28 4.23
N GLY A 6 -15.99 -0.99 5.01
CA GLY A 6 -14.61 -1.09 4.57
C GLY A 6 -14.15 -2.53 4.36
N ASN A 7 -14.68 -3.52 5.08
CA ASN A 7 -14.20 -4.92 5.10
C ASN A 7 -14.49 -5.70 3.80
N ARG A 8 -13.75 -5.40 2.72
CA ARG A 8 -13.93 -6.07 1.42
C ARG A 8 -13.70 -7.58 1.47
N ALA A 9 -12.84 -8.07 2.37
CA ALA A 9 -12.60 -9.51 2.53
C ALA A 9 -13.82 -10.28 3.06
N GLY A 10 -14.76 -9.61 3.73
CA GLY A 10 -16.02 -10.21 4.16
C GLY A 10 -17.04 -10.42 3.03
N HIS A 11 -16.75 -9.94 1.82
CA HIS A 11 -17.68 -9.92 0.69
C HIS A 11 -17.18 -10.79 -0.47
N SER A 12 -18.09 -11.58 -1.04
CA SER A 12 -17.77 -12.61 -2.04
C SER A 12 -17.16 -12.08 -3.34
N ASP A 13 -17.35 -10.80 -3.64
CA ASP A 13 -16.84 -10.12 -4.84
C ASP A 13 -15.67 -9.16 -4.54
N GLY A 14 -15.22 -9.09 -3.27
CA GLY A 14 -14.17 -8.19 -2.84
C GLY A 14 -14.52 -6.70 -2.97
N GLN A 15 -15.80 -6.36 -3.13
CA GLN A 15 -16.25 -4.97 -3.25
C GLN A 15 -16.74 -4.40 -1.91
N PRO A 16 -16.73 -3.07 -1.75
CA PRO A 16 -17.38 -2.43 -0.60
C PRO A 16 -18.88 -2.78 -0.59
N ALA A 17 -19.38 -3.31 0.52
CA ALA A 17 -20.81 -3.54 0.69
C ALA A 17 -21.48 -2.40 1.43
N ILE A 18 -22.80 -2.30 1.22
CA ILE A 18 -23.64 -1.30 1.86
C ILE A 18 -24.47 -1.97 2.96
N HIS A 19 -24.33 -1.49 4.19
CA HIS A 19 -25.07 -1.96 5.36
C HIS A 19 -26.10 -0.91 5.80
N ALA A 20 -27.24 -1.39 6.30
CA ALA A 20 -28.32 -0.50 6.75
C ALA A 20 -28.05 0.18 8.10
N THR A 21 -27.16 -0.39 8.94
CA THR A 21 -26.86 0.07 10.30
C THR A 21 -25.40 -0.18 10.67
N ILE A 22 -24.90 0.52 11.69
CA ILE A 22 -23.55 0.32 12.25
C ILE A 22 -23.40 -1.08 12.85
N ASP A 23 -24.44 -1.61 13.51
CA ASP A 23 -24.38 -2.94 14.10
C ASP A 23 -24.28 -4.04 13.03
N ALA A 24 -24.87 -3.84 11.85
CA ALA A 24 -24.68 -4.74 10.72
C ALA A 24 -23.25 -4.70 10.16
N VAL A 25 -22.56 -3.56 10.23
CA VAL A 25 -21.13 -3.46 9.90
C VAL A 25 -20.31 -4.22 10.95
N ARG A 26 -20.56 -4.00 12.25
CA ARG A 26 -19.86 -4.70 13.32
C ARG A 26 -20.03 -6.22 13.27
N ALA A 27 -21.22 -6.69 12.92
CA ALA A 27 -21.48 -8.12 12.75
C ALA A 27 -20.74 -8.72 11.55
N CYS A 28 -20.48 -7.93 10.50
CA CYS A 28 -19.69 -8.33 9.34
C CYS A 28 -18.18 -8.35 9.64
N CYS A 29 -17.69 -7.37 10.41
CA CYS A 29 -16.29 -7.26 10.80
C CYS A 29 -15.98 -8.22 11.96
N THR A 30 -15.42 -9.39 11.65
CA THR A 30 -14.94 -10.31 12.69
C THR A 30 -13.49 -9.99 13.06
N ALA A 31 -13.19 -9.90 14.37
CA ALA A 31 -11.87 -9.50 14.88
C ALA A 31 -10.70 -10.41 14.42
N GLY A 32 -10.98 -11.63 13.98
CA GLY A 32 -9.98 -12.53 13.40
C GLY A 32 -9.71 -12.28 11.91
N LEU A 33 -10.58 -11.54 11.21
CA LEU A 33 -10.44 -11.21 9.80
C LEU A 33 -10.01 -9.75 9.58
N THR A 34 -10.21 -8.89 10.58
CA THR A 34 -9.95 -7.45 10.48
C THR A 34 -9.25 -6.88 11.70
N TRP A 35 -8.33 -5.93 11.51
CA TRP A 35 -7.59 -5.20 12.56
C TRP A 35 -7.39 -3.73 12.18
N ALA A 36 -6.85 -2.90 13.08
CA ALA A 36 -6.57 -1.50 12.78
C ALA A 36 -5.32 -1.36 11.89
N CYS A 37 -5.40 -0.53 10.85
CA CYS A 37 -4.27 -0.16 10.02
C CYS A 37 -3.27 0.66 10.86
N ASP A 38 -2.09 0.09 11.05
CA ASP A 38 -0.95 0.66 11.76
C ASP A 38 -0.04 1.49 10.84
N TRP A 39 -0.44 1.70 9.58
CA TRP A 39 0.33 2.49 8.64
C TRP A 39 0.47 3.92 9.13
N LEU A 40 1.72 4.37 9.22
CA LEU A 40 2.06 5.70 9.71
C LEU A 40 1.88 6.76 8.61
N LEU A 41 1.02 7.75 8.88
CA LEU A 41 0.70 8.85 7.98
C LEU A 41 1.29 10.15 8.51
N ALA A 42 2.03 10.84 7.66
CA ALA A 42 2.40 12.22 7.92
C ALA A 42 1.15 13.12 7.87
N ARG A 43 0.99 13.94 8.91
CA ARG A 43 -0.02 14.98 9.02
C ARG A 43 0.69 16.29 9.33
N THR A 44 0.17 17.37 8.78
CA THR A 44 0.65 18.71 9.08
C THR A 44 -0.32 19.34 10.05
N HIS A 45 0.20 19.82 11.17
CA HIS A 45 -0.59 20.52 12.15
C HIS A 45 -1.01 21.88 11.56
N PRO A 46 -2.32 22.22 11.56
CA PRO A 46 -2.83 23.34 10.77
C PRO A 46 -2.40 24.71 11.31
N GLU A 47 -1.96 24.78 12.58
CA GLU A 47 -1.67 26.06 13.26
C GLU A 47 -0.20 26.47 13.16
N ASP A 48 0.74 25.51 13.19
CA ASP A 48 2.19 25.74 13.24
C ASP A 48 2.96 25.07 12.08
N ALA A 49 2.24 24.35 11.20
CA ALA A 49 2.79 23.59 10.08
C ALA A 49 3.79 22.49 10.50
N GLU A 50 3.81 22.08 11.76
CA GLU A 50 4.64 20.97 12.21
C GLU A 50 4.14 19.65 11.62
N THR A 51 5.05 18.85 11.05
CA THR A 51 4.72 17.50 10.57
C THR A 51 4.84 16.50 11.70
N TYR A 52 3.75 15.79 11.97
CA TYR A 52 3.69 14.69 12.92
C TYR A 52 3.15 13.43 12.25
N THR A 53 3.32 12.29 12.92
CA THR A 53 2.93 11.00 12.38
C THR A 53 1.80 10.40 13.20
N VAL A 54 0.77 9.88 12.54
CA VAL A 54 -0.34 9.16 13.17
C VAL A 54 -0.58 7.84 12.47
N GLU A 55 -1.06 6.84 13.21
CA GLU A 55 -1.58 5.62 12.60
C GLU A 55 -2.81 5.94 11.74
N CYS A 56 -2.93 5.24 10.63
CA CYS A 56 -4.05 5.34 9.71
C CYS A 56 -5.38 5.03 10.41
N GLY A 57 -5.40 4.01 11.28
CA GLY A 57 -6.57 3.63 12.08
C GLY A 57 -7.73 3.02 11.31
N GLY A 58 -7.65 2.97 9.96
CA GLY A 58 -8.67 2.36 9.12
C GLY A 58 -8.75 0.86 9.31
N LEU A 59 -9.90 0.27 9.00
CA LEU A 59 -10.06 -1.17 9.05
C LEU A 59 -9.14 -1.83 8.01
N SER A 60 -8.35 -2.82 8.44
CA SER A 60 -7.44 -3.61 7.60
C SER A 60 -7.89 -5.07 7.53
N TRP A 61 -7.53 -5.77 6.46
CA TRP A 61 -7.79 -7.20 6.25
C TRP A 61 -6.74 -7.83 5.32
N HIS A 62 -6.71 -9.16 5.26
CA HIS A 62 -5.88 -9.90 4.31
C HIS A 62 -6.47 -9.86 2.90
N LEU A 63 -5.61 -9.69 1.90
CA LEU A 63 -5.99 -9.85 0.49
C LEU A 63 -6.38 -11.31 0.22
N ALA A 64 -7.43 -11.52 -0.59
CA ALA A 64 -7.98 -12.84 -0.88
C ALA A 64 -6.99 -13.77 -1.61
N ASP A 65 -6.07 -13.21 -2.37
CA ASP A 65 -4.99 -13.93 -3.06
C ASP A 65 -3.81 -14.29 -2.14
N GLY A 66 -3.91 -13.94 -0.85
CA GLY A 66 -2.89 -14.23 0.16
C GLY A 66 -1.60 -13.43 -0.01
N ARG A 67 -1.59 -12.39 -0.86
CA ARG A 67 -0.36 -11.65 -1.18
C ARG A 67 0.03 -10.59 -0.16
N GLY A 68 -0.85 -10.28 0.78
CA GLY A 68 -0.62 -9.22 1.74
C GLY A 68 -1.89 -8.78 2.44
N THR A 69 -1.91 -7.52 2.82
CA THR A 69 -3.01 -6.89 3.54
C THR A 69 -3.37 -5.55 2.91
N THR A 70 -4.59 -5.10 3.11
CA THR A 70 -5.02 -3.76 2.67
C THR A 70 -5.99 -3.15 3.66
N CYS A 71 -6.16 -1.83 3.64
CA CYS A 71 -7.12 -1.11 4.47
C CYS A 71 -8.16 -0.33 3.66
N GLU A 72 -9.22 0.10 4.34
CA GLU A 72 -10.35 0.83 3.72
C GLU A 72 -9.96 2.17 3.08
N PHE A 73 -8.83 2.74 3.49
CA PHE A 73 -8.27 3.95 2.91
C PHE A 73 -7.29 3.69 1.76
N GLY A 74 -7.07 2.43 1.37
CA GLY A 74 -6.30 2.05 0.19
C GLY A 74 -4.82 1.72 0.44
N HIS A 75 -4.34 1.78 1.69
CA HIS A 75 -2.98 1.29 1.99
C HIS A 75 -2.91 -0.21 1.73
N SER A 76 -1.84 -0.63 1.07
CA SER A 76 -1.60 -2.03 0.75
C SER A 76 -0.21 -2.40 1.24
N HIS A 77 -0.11 -3.47 2.03
CA HIS A 77 1.15 -4.03 2.46
C HIS A 77 1.33 -5.40 1.81
N ILE A 78 2.03 -5.44 0.68
CA ILE A 78 2.32 -6.68 -0.03
C ILE A 78 3.57 -7.33 0.56
N TYR A 79 3.52 -8.64 0.83
CA TYR A 79 4.63 -9.36 1.46
C TYR A 79 5.91 -9.28 0.64
N ALA A 80 7.05 -9.16 1.31
CA ALA A 80 8.36 -9.00 0.66
C ALA A 80 8.68 -10.11 -0.37
N GLU A 81 8.28 -11.35 -0.10
CA GLU A 81 8.47 -12.48 -1.01
C GLU A 81 7.71 -12.31 -2.33
N VAL A 82 6.47 -11.79 -2.25
CA VAL A 82 5.64 -11.51 -3.41
C VAL A 82 6.25 -10.38 -4.24
N ARG A 83 6.64 -9.29 -3.57
CA ARG A 83 7.29 -8.12 -4.19
C ARG A 83 8.59 -8.51 -4.89
N HIS A 84 9.45 -9.27 -4.20
CA HIS A 84 10.69 -9.80 -4.75
C HIS A 84 10.47 -10.67 -5.99
N ARG A 85 9.52 -11.62 -5.92
CA ARG A 85 9.17 -12.50 -7.04
C ARG A 85 8.69 -11.72 -8.27
N GLU A 86 7.94 -10.65 -8.04
CA GLU A 86 7.35 -9.81 -9.10
C GLU A 86 8.24 -8.65 -9.53
N ARG A 87 9.45 -8.55 -8.97
CA ARG A 87 10.45 -7.55 -9.34
C ARG A 87 9.99 -6.11 -9.10
N TRP A 88 9.32 -5.86 -7.98
CA TRP A 88 9.00 -4.52 -7.49
C TRP A 88 9.22 -4.43 -5.98
N ASP A 89 9.41 -3.24 -5.43
CA ASP A 89 9.58 -3.01 -3.99
C ASP A 89 9.10 -1.59 -3.63
N TYR A 90 8.92 -1.32 -2.34
CA TYR A 90 8.58 0.02 -1.86
C TYR A 90 9.87 0.82 -1.68
N ALA A 91 9.81 2.11 -1.96
CA ALA A 91 10.87 3.07 -1.67
C ALA A 91 10.31 4.19 -0.79
N ASP A 92 11.09 4.58 0.22
CA ASP A 92 10.76 5.69 1.12
C ASP A 92 11.03 7.05 0.46
N ASP A 93 12.00 7.10 -0.45
CA ASP A 93 12.42 8.32 -1.13
C ASP A 93 12.92 8.08 -2.58
N ASP A 94 13.23 9.17 -3.28
CA ASP A 94 13.73 9.16 -4.65
C ASP A 94 15.10 8.45 -4.77
N GLU A 95 15.95 8.50 -3.75
CA GLU A 95 17.27 7.87 -3.77
C GLU A 95 17.13 6.35 -3.76
N GLU A 96 16.30 5.84 -2.86
CA GLU A 96 15.94 4.43 -2.76
C GLU A 96 15.24 3.96 -4.03
N ALA A 97 14.30 4.74 -4.56
CA ALA A 97 13.61 4.43 -5.81
C ALA A 97 14.60 4.26 -6.97
N ARG A 98 15.55 5.19 -7.12
CA ARG A 98 16.62 5.09 -8.15
C ARG A 98 17.53 3.89 -7.91
N ARG A 99 17.83 3.54 -6.66
CA ARG A 99 18.64 2.36 -6.31
C ARG A 99 17.94 1.06 -6.73
N LEU A 100 16.64 0.93 -6.45
CA LEU A 100 15.81 -0.22 -6.86
C LEU A 100 15.73 -0.32 -8.40
N ALA A 101 15.49 0.81 -9.08
CA ALA A 101 15.41 0.86 -10.54
C ALA A 101 16.70 0.34 -11.20
N ARG A 102 17.88 0.76 -10.71
CA ARG A 102 19.19 0.25 -11.19
C ARG A 102 19.38 -1.26 -11.00
N GLN A 103 18.67 -1.86 -10.05
CA GLN A 103 18.68 -3.30 -9.79
C GLN A 103 17.62 -4.06 -10.61
N GLY A 104 16.88 -3.37 -11.48
CA GLY A 104 15.77 -3.91 -12.24
C GLY A 104 14.59 -4.30 -11.35
N VAL A 105 14.34 -3.52 -10.29
CA VAL A 105 13.21 -3.62 -9.39
C VAL A 105 12.38 -2.35 -9.54
N MET A 106 11.09 -2.50 -9.88
CA MET A 106 10.18 -1.37 -10.07
C MET A 106 9.83 -0.73 -8.71
N PRO A 107 10.18 0.55 -8.48
CA PRO A 107 9.91 1.20 -7.21
C PRO A 107 8.47 1.72 -7.13
N PHE A 108 7.82 1.46 -6.00
CA PHE A 108 6.53 2.02 -5.63
C PHE A 108 6.69 2.86 -4.37
N THR A 109 5.92 3.94 -4.25
CA THR A 109 5.79 4.71 -3.03
C THR A 109 5.18 3.86 -1.92
N MET A 110 5.38 4.29 -0.68
CA MET A 110 4.77 3.67 0.49
C MET A 110 3.23 3.62 0.42
N ASP A 111 2.57 4.54 -0.30
CA ASP A 111 1.12 4.49 -0.56
C ASP A 111 0.72 3.63 -1.77
N GLY A 112 1.66 2.88 -2.37
CA GLY A 112 1.42 1.91 -3.43
C GLY A 112 1.27 2.50 -4.83
N LYS A 113 1.74 3.73 -5.06
CA LYS A 113 1.76 4.36 -6.39
C LYS A 113 3.13 4.13 -7.06
N PRO A 114 3.19 4.03 -8.39
CA PRO A 114 4.48 4.03 -9.09
C PRO A 114 5.25 5.32 -8.81
N PHE A 115 6.57 5.24 -8.60
CA PHE A 115 7.41 6.44 -8.64
C PHE A 115 7.48 6.98 -10.06
N ASP A 116 7.35 8.30 -10.21
CA ASP A 116 7.64 8.99 -11.47
C ASP A 116 9.15 9.20 -11.57
N LEU A 117 9.86 8.15 -11.98
CA LEU A 117 11.29 8.25 -12.28
C LEU A 117 11.45 8.73 -13.72
N ASP A 118 12.13 9.85 -13.93
CA ASP A 118 12.59 10.29 -15.25
C ASP A 118 13.18 9.09 -16.01
N SER A 119 12.71 8.89 -17.24
CA SER A 119 12.98 7.69 -18.06
C SER A 119 14.47 7.36 -18.26
N ASP A 120 15.37 8.31 -18.05
CA ASP A 120 16.82 8.11 -18.10
C ASP A 120 17.36 7.26 -16.93
N ALA A 121 16.62 7.14 -15.82
CA ALA A 121 16.98 6.29 -14.68
C ALA A 121 16.63 4.80 -14.89
N LEU A 122 15.83 4.48 -15.91
CA LEU A 122 15.37 3.12 -16.23
C LEU A 122 16.26 2.41 -17.26
N LEU A 123 17.29 3.08 -17.79
CA LEU A 123 18.23 2.43 -18.70
C LEU A 123 19.06 1.39 -17.93
N PRO A 124 19.05 0.11 -18.33
CA PRO A 124 19.99 -0.85 -17.80
C PRO A 124 21.40 -0.36 -18.10
N ALA A 125 22.35 -0.59 -17.19
CA ALA A 125 23.77 -0.46 -17.44
C ALA A 125 24.27 -1.51 -18.48
N ALA A 126 23.63 -1.60 -19.64
CA ALA A 126 24.11 -2.33 -20.81
C ALA A 126 25.08 -1.40 -21.57
N GLY A 127 26.23 -1.12 -20.97
CA GLY A 127 27.19 -0.16 -21.53
C GLY A 127 28.65 -0.34 -21.09
N LEU A 128 29.02 -1.48 -20.51
CA LEU A 128 30.42 -1.78 -20.12
C LEU A 128 30.93 -3.13 -20.63
N ALA A 129 30.43 -3.61 -21.78
CA ALA A 129 30.95 -4.81 -22.42
C ALA A 129 31.07 -4.64 -23.94
N SER A 130 31.79 -3.61 -24.40
CA SER A 130 32.39 -3.56 -25.75
C SER A 130 33.47 -2.49 -25.80
N ALA A 131 34.62 -2.82 -25.21
CA ALA A 131 35.90 -2.20 -25.49
C ALA A 131 37.00 -3.23 -25.17
N LEU A 132 37.08 -4.25 -26.03
CA LEU A 132 38.33 -4.94 -26.34
C LEU A 132 38.81 -4.41 -27.69
#